data_AF-A0A3D5Q924-F1
#
_entry.id   AF-A0A3D5Q924-F1
#
_cell.length_a   1.000
_cell.length_b   1.000
_cell.length_c   1.000
_cell.angle_alpha   90.00
_cell.angle_beta   90.00
_cell.angle_gamma   90.00
#
_symmetry.space_group_name_H-M   'P 1'
#
loop_
_entity.id
_entity.type
_entity.pdbx_description
1 polymer ?
#
loop_
_entity_poly.entity_id
_entity_poly.type
_entity_poly.pdbx_seq_one_letter_code
_entity_poly.pdbx_strand_id
1 'polypeptide(L)'
;MLNPALKIKDWRFRFIPLMQLFNNIYKKSDFDANYAGYFYDVWPLKGMYQLYLTQKYVKKKLHDYDSPVLLVQAIEDEVVDYKGVLRYFENIKAKDKKKFLVEGKEDMHVLTLSKNSKQQLVFNAISNWIKEMSNVRQ
;
A
#
# COMPACT_ATOMS: atom_id res chain seq x y z
N MET A 1 8.38 7.51 1.37
CA MET A 1 8.39 6.08 1.72
C MET A 1 7.46 5.34 0.77
N LEU A 2 7.87 4.19 0.23
CA LEU A 2 6.89 3.20 -0.22
C LEU A 2 6.40 2.49 1.03
N ASN A 3 5.15 2.70 1.42
CA ASN A 3 4.44 1.69 2.21
C ASN A 3 4.55 0.38 1.42
N PRO A 4 4.87 -0.79 2.03
CA PRO A 4 4.92 -2.05 1.30
C PRO A 4 3.58 -2.36 0.62
N ALA A 5 3.42 -1.84 -0.60
CA ALA A 5 2.28 -2.07 -1.43
C ALA A 5 2.21 -3.57 -1.67
N LEU A 6 1.03 -4.17 -1.52
CA LEU A 6 0.86 -5.58 -1.86
C LEU A 6 1.05 -5.80 -3.37
N LYS A 7 0.73 -4.80 -4.21
CA LYS A 7 0.96 -4.88 -5.66
C LYS A 7 1.15 -3.50 -6.28
N ILE A 8 2.33 -3.24 -6.82
CA ILE A 8 2.60 -2.03 -7.61
C ILE A 8 1.93 -2.16 -8.99
N LYS A 9 1.32 -1.07 -9.45
CA LYS A 9 0.59 -0.96 -10.73
C LYS A 9 1.53 -0.91 -11.94
N ASP A 10 2.69 -0.27 -11.79
CA ASP A 10 3.68 -0.10 -12.85
C ASP A 10 4.26 -1.45 -13.34
N TRP A 11 4.15 -1.70 -14.65
CA TRP A 11 4.64 -2.92 -15.28
C TRP A 11 6.17 -3.03 -15.25
N ARG A 12 6.89 -1.90 -15.26
CA ARG A 12 8.35 -1.83 -15.18
C ARG A 12 8.86 -2.44 -13.87
N PHE A 13 8.05 -2.42 -12.82
CA PHE A 13 8.38 -3.04 -11.53
C PHE A 13 8.68 -4.53 -11.65
N ARG A 14 8.12 -5.22 -12.66
CA ARG A 14 8.38 -6.65 -12.92
C ARG A 14 9.82 -6.91 -13.38
N PHE A 15 10.47 -5.91 -13.98
CA PHE A 15 11.83 -5.99 -14.52
C PHE A 15 12.91 -5.46 -13.56
N ILE A 16 12.52 -4.99 -12.37
CA ILE A 16 13.44 -4.52 -11.34
C ILE A 16 14.59 -5.48 -11.02
N PRO A 17 14.41 -6.82 -10.97
CA PRO A 17 15.53 -7.74 -10.73
C PRO A 17 16.69 -7.58 -11.71
N LEU A 18 16.40 -7.21 -12.97
CA LEU A 18 17.39 -6.94 -14.00
C LEU A 18 17.87 -5.49 -13.95
N MET A 19 16.94 -4.54 -13.83
CA MET A 19 17.27 -3.09 -13.87
C MET A 19 18.24 -2.68 -12.76
N GLN A 20 18.13 -3.28 -11.57
CA GLN A 20 19.01 -2.96 -10.43
C GLN A 20 20.48 -3.37 -10.63
N LEU A 21 20.79 -4.19 -11.64
CA LEU A 21 22.17 -4.59 -11.96
C LEU A 21 22.90 -3.53 -12.78
N PHE A 22 22.17 -2.77 -13.59
CA PHE A 22 22.75 -1.79 -14.51
C PHE A 22 22.71 -0.36 -13.96
N ASN A 23 21.79 -0.08 -13.03
CA ASN A 23 21.58 1.25 -12.48
C ASN A 23 21.31 1.17 -10.98
N ASN A 24 21.81 2.16 -10.23
CA ASN A 24 21.56 2.26 -8.79
C ASN A 24 20.30 3.07 -8.48
N ILE A 25 19.97 4.07 -9.30
CA ILE A 25 18.95 5.08 -9.02
C ILE A 25 18.15 5.38 -10.29
N TYR A 26 16.85 5.63 -10.14
CA TYR A 26 15.97 6.13 -11.19
C TYR A 26 15.31 7.43 -10.72
N LYS A 27 15.46 8.54 -11.46
CA LYS A 27 14.85 9.82 -11.12
C LYS A 27 13.33 9.80 -11.32
N LYS A 28 12.58 10.39 -10.40
CA LYS A 28 11.13 10.58 -10.57
C LYS A 28 10.89 11.71 -11.57
N SER A 29 10.07 11.45 -12.59
CA SER A 29 9.62 12.46 -13.54
C SER A 29 8.72 13.51 -12.89
N ASP A 30 7.86 13.07 -11.96
CA ASP A 30 6.74 13.86 -11.46
C ASP A 30 6.89 14.17 -9.96
N PHE A 31 8.11 14.41 -9.50
CA PHE A 31 8.36 14.72 -8.10
C PHE A 31 7.92 16.15 -7.76
N ASP A 32 6.89 16.27 -6.92
CA ASP A 32 6.47 17.54 -6.37
C ASP A 32 7.36 17.94 -5.18
N ALA A 33 8.12 19.03 -5.37
CA ALA A 33 9.02 19.60 -4.38
C ALA A 33 8.33 19.98 -3.06
N ASN A 34 7.01 20.20 -3.06
CA ASN A 34 6.22 20.43 -1.85
C ASN A 34 6.22 19.24 -0.89
N TYR A 35 6.69 18.07 -1.34
CA TYR A 35 6.83 16.86 -0.53
C TYR A 35 8.29 16.45 -0.28
N ALA A 36 9.27 17.31 -0.57
CA ALA A 36 10.68 17.00 -0.34
C ALA A 36 11.04 16.68 1.12
N GLY A 37 10.27 17.20 2.09
CA GLY A 37 10.40 16.85 3.50
C GLY A 37 9.90 15.43 3.86
N TYR A 38 9.15 14.78 2.98
CA TYR A 38 8.49 13.49 3.25
C TYR A 38 8.97 12.37 2.31
N PHE A 39 9.39 12.71 1.08
CA PHE A 39 9.68 11.75 0.02
C PHE A 39 10.98 12.07 -0.70
N TYR A 40 11.70 11.01 -1.10
CA TYR A 40 12.83 11.11 -2.01
C TYR A 40 12.35 11.44 -3.42
N ASP A 41 13.13 12.26 -4.12
CA ASP A 41 13.00 12.62 -5.55
C ASP A 41 13.48 11.51 -6.49
N VAL A 42 14.05 10.45 -5.93
CA VAL A 42 14.56 9.30 -6.67
C VAL A 42 14.02 7.97 -6.15
N TRP A 43 14.09 6.94 -7.00
CA TRP A 43 13.86 5.54 -6.67
C TRP A 43 15.20 4.80 -6.62
N PRO A 44 15.66 4.34 -5.45
CA PRO A 44 16.83 3.46 -5.38
C PRO A 44 16.46 2.07 -5.90
N LEU A 45 17.05 1.63 -7.02
CA LEU A 45 16.64 0.41 -7.71
C LEU A 45 16.91 -0.87 -6.90
N LYS A 46 18.00 -0.88 -6.11
CA LYS A 46 18.25 -1.96 -5.13
C LYS A 46 17.18 -2.01 -4.04
N GLY A 47 16.72 -0.85 -3.58
CA GLY A 47 15.60 -0.76 -2.62
C GLY A 47 14.27 -1.23 -3.23
N MET A 48 14.03 -0.87 -4.50
CA MET A 48 12.88 -1.39 -5.27
C MET A 48 12.94 -2.90 -5.42
N TYR A 49 14.13 -3.48 -5.60
CA TYR A 49 14.30 -4.93 -5.66
C TYR A 49 14.00 -5.61 -4.32
N GLN A 50 14.39 -5.01 -3.19
CA GLN A 50 13.98 -5.50 -1.87
C GLN A 50 12.46 -5.45 -1.70
N LEU A 51 11.80 -4.37 -2.12
CA LEU A 51 10.34 -4.33 -2.10
C LEU A 51 9.71 -5.42 -2.99
N TYR A 52 10.30 -5.69 -4.15
CA TYR A 52 9.85 -6.75 -5.05
C TYR A 52 9.93 -8.13 -4.38
N LEU A 53 11.04 -8.43 -3.69
CA LEU A 53 11.22 -9.66 -2.94
C LEU A 53 10.22 -9.77 -1.79
N THR A 54 10.01 -8.68 -1.04
CA THR A 54 9.00 -8.61 0.03
C THR A 54 7.60 -8.86 -0.51
N GLN A 55 7.20 -8.23 -1.61
CA GLN A 55 5.90 -8.49 -2.25
C GLN A 55 5.74 -9.95 -2.64
N LYS A 56 6.77 -10.58 -3.22
CA LYS A 56 6.74 -12.00 -3.58
C LYS A 56 6.59 -12.90 -2.36
N TYR A 57 7.34 -12.61 -1.28
CA TYR A 57 7.27 -13.36 -0.04
C TYR A 57 5.89 -13.24 0.61
N VAL A 58 5.40 -12.01 0.82
CA VAL A 58 4.11 -11.74 1.45
C VAL A 58 2.98 -12.39 0.66
N LYS A 59 2.94 -12.26 -0.67
CA LYS A 59 1.89 -12.90 -1.51
C LYS A 59 1.82 -14.40 -1.33
N LYS A 60 2.96 -15.07 -1.17
CA LYS A 60 3.01 -16.52 -0.94
C LYS A 60 2.48 -16.91 0.44
N LYS A 61 2.56 -16.01 1.43
CA LYS A 61 2.16 -16.29 2.83
C LYS A 61 0.81 -15.71 3.21
N LEU A 62 0.29 -14.76 2.44
CA LEU A 62 -0.93 -14.04 2.80
C LEU A 62 -2.16 -14.94 2.89
N HIS A 63 -2.23 -16.02 2.10
CA HIS A 63 -3.31 -17.00 2.18
C HIS A 63 -3.35 -17.76 3.51
N ASP A 64 -2.26 -17.77 4.28
CA ASP A 64 -2.19 -18.37 5.61
C ASP A 64 -2.55 -17.41 6.74
N TYR A 65 -2.76 -16.13 6.43
CA TYR A 65 -3.09 -15.11 7.43
C TYR A 65 -4.53 -15.29 7.93
N ASP A 66 -4.69 -15.52 9.23
CA ASP A 66 -5.95 -15.87 9.90
C ASP A 66 -6.40 -14.88 10.99
N SER A 67 -5.57 -13.88 11.31
CA SER A 67 -5.87 -12.87 12.32
C SER A 67 -6.86 -11.81 11.80
N PRO A 68 -7.63 -11.13 12.67
CA PRO A 68 -8.53 -10.07 12.24
C PRO A 68 -7.81 -8.97 11.45
N VAL A 69 -8.46 -8.44 10.41
CA VAL A 69 -7.85 -7.45 9.53
C VAL A 69 -8.84 -6.45 8.95
N LEU A 70 -8.42 -5.18 8.98
CA LEU A 70 -9.02 -4.10 8.23
C LEU A 70 -8.13 -3.78 7.02
N LEU A 71 -8.68 -3.90 5.81
CA LEU A 71 -8.08 -3.34 4.61
C LEU A 71 -8.57 -1.90 4.42
N VAL A 72 -7.64 -0.94 4.38
CA VAL A 72 -7.91 0.43 3.92
C VAL A 72 -7.22 0.61 2.56
N GLN A 73 -7.98 0.94 1.53
CA GLN A 73 -7.45 1.08 0.17
C GLN A 73 -8.20 2.16 -0.61
N ALA A 74 -7.48 3.04 -1.29
CA ALA A 74 -8.10 3.96 -2.23
C ALA A 74 -8.36 3.29 -3.58
N ILE A 75 -9.49 3.61 -4.22
CA ILE A 75 -9.89 3.04 -5.52
C ILE A 75 -9.07 3.65 -6.66
N GLU A 76 -8.79 4.95 -6.57
CA GLU A 76 -8.07 5.72 -7.57
C GLU A 76 -6.55 5.76 -7.33
N ASP A 77 -5.99 4.82 -6.53
CA ASP A 77 -4.55 4.74 -6.30
C ASP A 77 -3.78 4.52 -7.62
N GLU A 78 -2.90 5.45 -7.95
CA GLU A 78 -2.08 5.41 -9.16
C GLU A 78 -0.83 4.55 -9.02
N VAL A 79 -0.41 4.27 -7.78
CA VAL A 79 0.81 3.50 -7.45
C VAL A 79 0.48 2.04 -7.18
N VAL A 80 -0.62 1.76 -6.47
CA VAL A 80 -1.02 0.42 -6.03
C VAL A 80 -2.23 -0.07 -6.83
N ASP A 81 -2.16 -1.30 -7.33
CA ASP A 81 -3.30 -1.93 -8.01
C ASP A 81 -4.37 -2.38 -7.00
N TYR A 82 -5.36 -1.50 -6.76
CA TYR A 82 -6.46 -1.75 -5.83
C TYR A 82 -7.20 -3.07 -6.11
N LYS A 83 -7.43 -3.41 -7.38
CA LYS A 83 -8.12 -4.67 -7.78
C LYS A 83 -7.27 -5.87 -7.41
N GLY A 84 -5.96 -5.75 -7.59
CA GLY A 84 -4.99 -6.75 -7.16
C GLY A 84 -4.99 -6.94 -5.64
N VAL A 85 -4.98 -5.84 -4.87
CA VAL A 85 -5.05 -5.87 -3.41
C VAL A 85 -6.33 -6.55 -2.93
N LEU A 86 -7.48 -6.16 -3.47
CA LEU A 86 -8.77 -6.79 -3.15
C LEU A 86 -8.75 -8.29 -3.43
N ARG A 87 -8.22 -8.71 -4.58
CA ARG A 87 -8.11 -10.14 -4.90
C ARG A 87 -7.29 -10.90 -3.86
N TYR A 88 -6.19 -10.31 -3.38
CA TYR A 88 -5.38 -10.95 -2.33
C TYR A 88 -6.11 -10.98 -1.00
N PHE A 89 -6.74 -9.87 -0.61
CA PHE A 89 -7.51 -9.76 0.62
C PHE A 89 -8.68 -10.74 0.68
N GLU A 90 -9.36 -11.00 -0.43
CA GLU A 90 -10.48 -11.95 -0.43
C GLU A 90 -10.03 -13.40 -0.19
N ASN A 91 -8.77 -13.74 -0.48
CA ASN A 91 -8.21 -15.08 -0.36
C ASN A 91 -7.48 -15.37 0.97
N ILE A 92 -7.54 -14.46 1.95
CA ILE A 92 -6.95 -14.70 3.29
C ILE A 92 -7.90 -15.55 4.15
N LYS A 93 -7.34 -16.29 5.12
CA LYS A 93 -8.09 -17.17 6.04
C LYS A 93 -8.79 -16.44 7.19
N ALA A 94 -8.52 -15.14 7.38
CA ALA A 94 -9.09 -14.34 8.45
C ALA A 94 -10.63 -14.41 8.45
N LYS A 95 -11.21 -14.81 9.59
CA LYS A 95 -12.66 -14.85 9.80
C LYS A 95 -13.22 -13.42 9.90
N ASP A 96 -12.55 -12.59 10.70
CA ASP A 96 -12.91 -11.20 10.91
C ASP A 96 -12.14 -10.31 9.92
N LYS A 97 -12.70 -10.11 8.73
CA LYS A 97 -12.11 -9.25 7.70
C LYS A 97 -13.08 -8.14 7.30
N LYS A 98 -12.61 -6.90 7.31
CA LYS A 98 -13.38 -5.71 6.86
C LYS A 98 -12.58 -4.93 5.83
N LYS A 99 -13.27 -4.37 4.84
CA LYS A 99 -12.67 -3.46 3.85
C LYS A 99 -13.28 -2.07 3.99
N PHE A 100 -12.42 -1.07 3.85
CA PHE A 100 -12.78 0.33 3.82
C PHE A 100 -12.16 0.94 2.58
N LEU A 101 -13.00 1.19 1.57
CA LEU A 101 -12.58 1.75 0.31
C LEU A 101 -12.75 3.26 0.34
N VAL A 102 -11.71 3.97 -0.08
CA VAL A 102 -11.69 5.43 -0.14
C VAL A 102 -11.78 5.86 -1.59
N GLU A 103 -12.69 6.80 -1.86
CA GLU A 103 -12.94 7.35 -3.20
C GLU A 103 -12.62 8.86 -3.24
N GLY A 104 -12.26 9.34 -4.43
CA GLY A 104 -12.05 10.77 -4.70
C GLY A 104 -10.90 11.07 -5.66
N LYS A 105 -10.57 12.36 -5.81
CA LYS A 105 -9.65 12.88 -6.86
C LYS A 105 -8.32 13.43 -6.34
N GLU A 106 -8.07 13.37 -5.04
CA GLU A 106 -6.82 13.85 -4.41
C GLU A 106 -5.70 12.78 -4.47
N ASP A 107 -4.52 13.05 -3.87
CA ASP A 107 -3.45 12.05 -3.76
C ASP A 107 -3.92 10.86 -2.91
N MET A 108 -4.41 9.85 -3.62
CA MET A 108 -5.04 8.66 -3.06
C MET A 108 -4.04 7.60 -2.60
N HIS A 109 -2.76 7.74 -2.92
CA HIS A 109 -1.77 6.77 -2.46
C HIS A 109 -1.40 7.00 -1.00
N VAL A 110 -1.32 8.25 -0.55
CA VAL A 110 -0.90 8.60 0.81
C VAL A 110 -2.09 9.09 1.65
N LEU A 111 -3.00 8.17 1.93
CA LEU A 111 -4.23 8.41 2.70
C LEU A 111 -4.02 8.97 4.12
N THR A 112 -2.84 8.78 4.71
CA THR A 112 -2.54 9.18 6.09
C THR A 112 -1.83 10.54 6.19
N LEU A 113 -1.57 11.22 5.07
CA LEU A 113 -0.89 12.51 5.10
C LEU A 113 -1.83 13.61 5.59
N SER A 114 -1.32 14.58 6.37
CA SER A 114 -2.12 15.70 6.90
C SER A 114 -2.76 16.57 5.82
N LYS A 115 -2.18 16.59 4.61
CA LYS A 115 -2.71 17.32 3.45
C LYS A 115 -3.84 16.57 2.73
N ASN A 116 -4.10 15.31 3.05
CA ASN A 116 -5.15 14.51 2.41
C ASN A 116 -6.49 14.76 3.12
N SER A 117 -7.51 15.22 2.40
CA SER A 117 -8.82 15.55 3.00
C SER A 117 -9.56 14.33 3.55
N LYS A 118 -9.18 13.12 3.14
CA LYS A 118 -9.75 11.84 3.60
C LYS A 118 -9.05 11.27 4.83
N GLN A 119 -8.00 11.91 5.34
CA GLN A 119 -7.22 11.41 6.47
C GLN A 119 -8.09 11.10 7.70
N GLN A 120 -8.94 12.03 8.10
CA GLN A 120 -9.80 11.83 9.28
C GLN A 120 -10.82 10.71 9.08
N LEU A 121 -11.34 10.57 7.86
CA LEU A 121 -12.24 9.49 7.50
C LEU A 121 -11.53 8.13 7.61
N VAL A 122 -10.26 8.03 7.22
CA VAL A 122 -9.43 6.84 7.39
C VAL A 122 -9.14 6.53 8.86
N PHE A 123 -8.77 7.53 9.66
CA PHE A 123 -8.52 7.35 11.09
C PHE A 123 -9.77 6.93 11.86
N ASN A 124 -10.93 7.48 11.51
CA ASN A 124 -12.20 7.05 12.08
C ASN A 124 -12.51 5.59 11.73
N ALA A 125 -12.25 5.15 10.49
CA ALA A 125 -12.45 3.75 10.09
C ALA A 125 -11.57 2.79 10.91
N ILE A 126 -10.29 3.16 11.13
CA ILE A 126 -9.36 2.38 11.94
C ILE A 126 -9.80 2.35 13.41
N SER A 127 -10.16 3.50 13.98
CA SER A 127 -10.61 3.62 15.38
C SER A 127 -11.86 2.78 15.63
N ASN A 128 -12.84 2.84 14.73
CA ASN A 128 -14.07 2.05 14.83
C ASN A 128 -13.79 0.56 14.74
N TRP A 129 -12.92 0.13 13.82
CA TRP A 129 -12.50 -1.27 13.73
C TRP A 129 -11.85 -1.79 15.01
N ILE A 130 -10.94 -1.01 15.61
CA ILE A 130 -10.29 -1.39 16.87
C ILE A 130 -11.32 -1.56 17.99
N LYS A 131 -12.29 -0.63 18.10
CA LYS A 131 -13.37 -0.73 19.09
C LYS A 131 -14.25 -1.96 18.86
N GLU A 132 -14.66 -2.22 17.62
CA GLU A 132 -15.42 -3.42 17.23
C GLU A 132 -14.69 -4.69 17.69
N MET A 133 -13.39 -4.80 17.40
CA MET A 133 -12.59 -5.98 17.77
C MET A 133 -12.30 -6.09 19.27
N SER A 134 -12.34 -4.98 20.01
CA SER A 134 -12.10 -4.96 21.46
C SER A 134 -13.36 -5.40 22.23
N ASN A 135 -14.53 -4.99 21.77
CA ASN A 135 -15.82 -5.36 22.38
C ASN A 135 -16.22 -6.82 22.11
N VAL A 136 -15.80 -7.41 20.98
CA VAL A 136 -16.04 -8.83 20.67
C VAL A 136 -15.21 -9.78 21.53
N ARG A 137 -14.16 -9.29 22.19
CA ARG A 137 -13.23 -10.07 23.01
C ARG A 137 -13.49 -9.96 24.53
N GLN A 138 -14.54 -9.24 24.93
CA GLN A 138 -15.06 -9.20 26.31
C GLN A 138 -16.24 -10.16 26.44
#